data_AF-A0A2M8G0W1-F1
#
_entry.id   AF-A0A2M8G0W1-F1
#
_cell.length_a   1.000
_cell.length_b   1.000
_cell.length_c   1.000
_cell.angle_alpha   90.00
_cell.angle_beta   90.00
_cell.angle_gamma   90.00
#
_symmetry.space_group_name_H-M   'P 1'
#
loop_
_entity.id
_entity.type
_entity.pdbx_description
1 polymer ?
#
loop_
_entity_poly.entity_id
_entity_poly.type
_entity_poly.pdbx_seq_one_letter_code
_entity_poly.pdbx_strand_id
1 'polypeptide(L)'
;MQFTKNQKIILGIGGAIILFFILVFTGIIPGLRQGIGPAAKLQFWGVGDDSQVWSSAIAAYSQSHPNATVQYTEFNSSDYESKL
;
A
#
# COMPACT_ATOMS: atom_id res chain seq x y z
N MET A 1 -19.82 4.55 -45.19
CA MET A 1 -19.95 3.14 -44.76
C MET A 1 -20.99 3.09 -43.64
N GLN A 2 -22.14 2.44 -43.86
CA GLN A 2 -23.13 2.24 -42.80
C GLN A 2 -22.81 0.95 -42.05
N PHE A 3 -22.50 1.05 -40.76
CA PHE A 3 -22.28 -0.13 -39.92
C PHE A 3 -23.59 -0.89 -39.73
N THR A 4 -23.52 -2.22 -39.84
CA THR A 4 -24.68 -3.08 -39.57
C THR A 4 -25.05 -3.03 -38.09
N LYS A 5 -26.30 -3.35 -37.74
CA LYS A 5 -26.80 -3.29 -36.34
C LYS A 5 -25.89 -4.07 -35.39
N ASN A 6 -25.40 -5.23 -35.82
CA ASN A 6 -24.51 -6.08 -35.03
C ASN A 6 -23.13 -5.46 -34.83
N GLN A 7 -22.57 -4.79 -35.85
CA GLN A 7 -21.28 -4.10 -35.74
C GLN A 7 -21.34 -2.93 -34.75
N LYS A 8 -22.46 -2.20 -34.69
CA LYS A 8 -22.66 -1.12 -33.71
C LYS A 8 -22.72 -1.65 -32.28
N ILE A 9 -23.38 -2.79 -32.08
CA ILE A 9 -23.47 -3.45 -30.76
C ILE A 9 -22.08 -3.91 -30.30
N ILE A 10 -21.33 -4.57 -31.17
CA ILE A 10 -19.97 -5.04 -30.87
C ILE A 10 -19.05 -3.85 -30.54
N LEU A 11 -19.12 -2.77 -31.31
CA LEU A 11 -18.32 -1.56 -31.07
C LEU A 11 -18.70 -0.88 -29.75
N GLY A 12 -20.00 -0.82 -29.43
CA GLY A 12 -20.49 -0.25 -28.18
C GLY A 12 -20.08 -1.05 -26.95
N ILE A 13 -20.21 -2.38 -27.00
CA ILE A 13 -19.82 -3.27 -25.90
C ILE A 13 -18.30 -3.24 -25.72
N GLY A 14 -17.52 -3.32 -26.81
CA GLY A 14 -16.07 -3.24 -26.76
C GLY A 14 -15.59 -1.93 -26.14
N GLY A 15 -16.17 -0.80 -26.56
CA GLY A 15 -15.88 0.52 -25.99
C GLY A 15 -16.22 0.61 -24.51
N ALA A 16 -17.38 0.07 -24.09
CA ALA A 16 -17.78 0.06 -22.70
C ALA A 16 -16.85 -0.78 -21.81
N ILE A 17 -16.38 -1.92 -22.29
CA ILE A 17 -15.43 -2.78 -21.57
C ILE A 17 -14.08 -2.06 -21.41
N ILE A 18 -13.55 -1.46 -22.47
CA ILE A 18 -12.30 -0.71 -22.42
C ILE A 18 -12.41 0.47 -21.44
N LEU A 19 -13.51 1.23 -21.53
CA LEU A 19 -13.76 2.35 -20.63
C LEU A 19 -13.88 1.88 -19.17
N PHE A 20 -14.53 0.75 -18.92
CA PHE A 20 -14.64 0.16 -17.59
C PHE A 20 -13.26 -0.15 -17.00
N PHE A 21 -12.38 -0.81 -17.75
CA PHE A 21 -11.02 -1.09 -17.28
C PHE A 21 -10.22 0.20 -17.04
N ILE A 22 -10.34 1.20 -17.91
CA ILE A 22 -9.69 2.51 -17.69
C ILE A 22 -10.16 3.14 -16.38
N LEU A 23 -11.46 3.15 -16.09
CA LEU A 23 -12.01 3.71 -14.85
C LEU A 23 -11.56 2.95 -13.60
N VAL A 24 -11.45 1.63 -13.69
CA VAL A 24 -10.90 0.76 -12.64
C VAL A 24 -9.43 1.09 -12.37
N PHE A 25 -8.57 1.11 -13.40
CA PHE A 25 -7.13 1.31 -13.23
C PHE A 25 -6.73 2.77 -12.93
N THR A 26 -7.48 3.75 -13.40
CA THR A 26 -7.27 5.17 -13.02
C THR A 26 -7.76 5.47 -11.60
N GLY A 27 -8.46 4.52 -10.98
CA GLY A 27 -8.93 4.64 -9.60
C GLY A 27 -9.97 5.75 -9.43
N ILE A 28 -10.74 6.05 -10.48
CA ILE A 28 -11.86 7.01 -10.45
C ILE A 28 -13.06 6.39 -9.73
N ILE A 29 -13.17 5.05 -9.69
CA ILE A 29 -14.23 4.34 -8.97
C ILE A 29 -13.98 4.43 -7.45
N PRO A 30 -14.79 5.22 -6.70
CA PRO A 30 -14.64 5.33 -5.25
C PRO A 30 -14.97 3.98 -4.60
N GLY A 31 -14.10 3.51 -3.69
CA GLY A 31 -14.25 2.23 -2.99
C GLY A 31 -13.29 1.12 -3.43
N LEU A 32 -12.61 1.25 -4.58
CA LEU A 32 -11.52 0.32 -4.98
C LEU A 32 -10.17 0.68 -4.35
N ARG A 33 -9.99 1.95 -3.97
CA ARG A 33 -8.91 2.34 -3.08
C ARG A 33 -9.30 1.88 -1.69
N GLN A 34 -8.98 0.64 -1.35
CA GLN A 34 -8.93 0.22 0.05
C GLN A 34 -8.03 1.25 0.72
N GLY A 35 -8.64 2.14 1.51
CA GLY A 35 -7.97 3.31 2.02
C GLY A 35 -6.71 2.84 2.71
N ILE A 36 -5.56 3.15 2.14
CA ILE A 36 -4.31 3.16 2.86
C ILE A 36 -4.60 4.21 3.94
N GLY A 37 -5.03 3.75 5.12
CA GLY A 37 -5.27 4.62 6.26
C GLY A 37 -4.03 5.51 6.45
N PRO A 38 -4.17 6.70 7.07
CA PRO A 38 -3.08 7.66 7.18
C PRO A 38 -1.77 6.95 7.52
N ALA A 39 -0.74 7.15 6.68
CA ALA A 39 0.50 6.40 6.76
C ALA A 39 1.06 6.51 8.18
N ALA A 40 1.01 5.41 8.94
CA ALA A 40 1.37 5.40 10.33
C ALA A 40 2.88 5.21 10.44
N LYS A 41 3.58 6.21 10.99
CA LYS A 41 5.00 6.09 11.33
C LYS A 41 5.11 5.61 12.77
N LEU A 42 5.62 4.40 12.95
CA LEU A 42 5.86 3.80 14.26
C LEU A 42 7.34 3.92 14.59
N GLN A 43 7.67 4.58 15.70
CA GLN A 43 9.01 4.51 16.27
C GLN A 43 9.08 3.31 17.21
N PHE A 44 10.05 2.43 16.98
CA PHE A 44 10.31 1.27 17.81
C PHE A 44 11.73 1.37 18.36
N TRP A 45 11.86 1.27 19.68
CA TRP A 45 13.13 1.40 20.38
C TRP A 45 13.54 0.04 20.94
N GLY A 46 14.77 -0.37 20.66
CA GLY A 46 15.38 -1.56 21.26
C GLY A 46 16.62 -1.19 22.04
N VAL A 47 16.90 -1.95 23.09
CA VAL A 47 18.05 -1.75 23.97
C VAL A 47 18.92 -2.98 23.92
N GLY A 48 20.13 -2.85 23.38
CA GLY A 48 21.14 -3.92 23.35
C GLY A 48 20.90 -5.07 22.36
N ASP A 49 19.78 -5.06 21.61
CA ASP A 49 19.54 -6.00 20.51
C ASP A 49 19.96 -5.39 19.16
N ASP A 50 20.72 -6.15 18.37
CA ASP A 50 21.08 -5.75 17.01
C ASP A 50 19.81 -5.59 16.16
N SER A 51 19.77 -4.52 15.37
CA SER A 51 18.80 -4.29 14.30
C SER A 51 18.46 -5.53 13.46
N GLN A 52 19.42 -6.44 13.26
CA GLN A 52 19.22 -7.69 12.53
C GLN A 52 18.17 -8.62 13.18
N VAL A 53 18.09 -8.66 14.52
CA VAL A 53 17.13 -9.50 15.24
C VAL A 53 15.69 -9.11 14.89
N TRP A 54 15.43 -7.80 14.83
CA TRP A 54 14.10 -7.24 14.60
C TRP A 54 13.72 -7.12 13.12
N SER A 55 14.71 -7.16 12.21
CA SER A 55 14.50 -6.98 10.78
C SER A 55 13.43 -7.92 10.20
N SER A 56 13.43 -9.18 10.62
CA SER A 56 12.49 -10.21 10.14
C SER A 56 11.05 -9.94 10.60
N ALA A 57 10.87 -9.57 11.87
CA ALA A 57 9.57 -9.24 12.44
C ALA A 57 9.01 -7.93 11.85
N ILE A 58 9.86 -6.92 11.67
CA ILE A 58 9.50 -5.65 11.04
C ILE A 58 9.09 -5.88 9.58
N ALA A 59 9.80 -6.73 8.84
CA ALA A 59 9.45 -7.08 7.47
C ALA A 59 8.09 -7.78 7.38
N ALA A 60 7.83 -8.76 8.25
CA ALA A 60 6.54 -9.46 8.32
C ALA A 60 5.38 -8.51 8.67
N TYR A 61 5.61 -7.57 9.59
CA TYR A 61 4.63 -6.55 9.94
C TYR A 61 4.35 -5.60 8.76
N SER A 62 5.40 -5.16 8.07
CA SER A 62 5.29 -4.24 6.93
C SER A 62 4.59 -4.89 5.73
N GLN A 63 4.74 -6.22 5.57
CA GLN A 63 4.06 -6.98 4.52
C GLN A 63 2.54 -7.09 4.76
N SER A 64 2.12 -7.22 6.02
CA SER A 64 0.70 -7.28 6.40
C SER A 64 0.05 -5.90 6.55
N HIS A 65 0.85 -4.86 6.78
CA HIS A 65 0.41 -3.49 6.99
C HIS A 65 1.19 -2.52 6.09
N PRO A 66 0.92 -2.52 4.76
CA PRO A 66 1.65 -1.68 3.80
C PRO A 66 1.45 -0.17 4.02
N ASN A 67 0.49 0.21 4.86
CA ASN A 67 0.23 1.59 5.28
C ASN A 67 0.96 2.00 6.57
N ALA A 68 1.80 1.14 7.14
CA ALA A 68 2.61 1.44 8.32
C ALA A 68 4.11 1.34 8.00
N THR A 69 4.88 2.32 8.45
CA THR A 69 6.34 2.30 8.37
C THR A 69 6.90 2.23 9.78
N VAL A 70 7.68 1.19 10.07
CA VAL A 70 8.35 1.03 11.36
C VAL A 70 9.79 1.51 11.26
N GLN A 71 10.18 2.43 12.14
CA GLN A 71 11.55 2.91 12.25
C GLN A 71 12.15 2.39 13.56
N TYR A 72 13.10 1.47 13.43
CA TYR A 72 13.87 0.96 14.57
C TYR A 72 14.96 1.95 14.95
N THR A 73 15.11 2.21 16.24
CA THR A 73 16.24 2.95 16.81
C THR A 73 16.84 2.12 17.93
N GLU A 74 18.10 1.76 17.75
CA GLU A 74 18.87 1.07 18.78
C GLU A 74 19.40 2.12 19.78
N PHE A 75 19.11 1.89 21.05
CA PHE A 75 19.69 2.64 22.16
C PHE A 75 20.73 1.77 22.86
N ASN A 76 21.90 2.36 23.11
CA ASN A 76 22.86 1.76 24.03
C ASN A 76 22.28 1.79 25.44
N SER A 77 22.42 0.69 26.18
CA SER A 77 21.91 0.58 27.56
C SER A 77 22.46 1.66 28.50
N SER A 78 23.63 2.24 28.19
CA SER A 78 24.22 3.38 28.92
C SER A 78 23.47 4.71 28.72
N ASP A 79 22.80 4.85 27.58
CA ASP A 79 22.20 6.11 27.12
C ASP A 79 20.66 6.10 27.23
N TYR A 80 20.07 4.95 27.58
CA TYR A 80 18.62 4.78 27.62
C TYR A 80 17.97 5.64 28.71
N GLU A 81 18.50 5.61 29.94
CA GLU A 81 17.94 6.39 31.05
C GLU A 81 18.26 7.89 30.98
N SER A 82 19.25 8.29 30.20
CA SER A 82 19.66 9.71 30.10
C SER A 82 18.96 10.46 28.96
N LYS A 83 18.26 9.78 28.06
CA LYS A 83 17.60 10.37 26.88
C LYS A 83 16.06 10.35 26.90
N LEU A 84 15.45 9.70 27.89
CA LEU A 84 13.99 9.75 28.15
C LEU A 84 13.66 10.83 29.19
#